data_AF-A0A518CTL2-F1
#
_entry.id   AF-A0A518CTL2-F1
#
_cell.length_a   1.000
_cell.length_b   1.000
_cell.length_c   1.000
_cell.angle_alpha   90.00
_cell.angle_beta   90.00
_cell.angle_gamma   90.00
#
_symmetry.space_group_name_H-M   'P 1'
#
loop_
_entity.id
_entity.type
_entity.pdbx_description
1 polymer ?
#
loop_
_entity_poly.entity_id
_entity_poly.type
_entity_poly.pdbx_seq_one_letter_code
_entity_poly.pdbx_strand_id
1 'polypeptide(L)'
;MKLFLEEKVFFNRRRFLMGAASFCLLTIVIVFAARSATPEDAFEMFLTTTEFSEGELIDPLILQGDDVVPIVLENVKNKELPRRHYAIIFLGNGRYKESLPTLRSILFDSSESNTIRAQTLEAITQIDFSLGLTFAKQHLDAEGQLGLFSNHIVAKLQPVYEQRTLKDVLRPH
;
A
#
# COMPACT_ATOMS: atom_id res chain seq x y z
N MET A 1 4.52 54.40 29.86
CA MET A 1 5.33 53.17 29.67
C MET A 1 4.51 51.87 29.64
N LYS A 2 3.45 51.70 30.45
CA LYS A 2 2.54 50.53 30.39
C LYS A 2 1.81 50.35 29.04
N LEU A 3 1.35 51.45 28.42
CA LEU A 3 0.63 51.42 27.13
C LEU A 3 1.47 50.89 25.95
N PHE A 4 2.80 51.04 26.00
CA PHE A 4 3.69 50.62 24.91
C PHE A 4 4.03 49.11 24.95
N LEU A 5 3.80 48.46 26.08
CA LEU A 5 4.04 47.02 26.27
C LEU A 5 2.86 46.17 25.79
N GLU A 6 1.62 46.67 25.88
CA GLU A 6 0.45 45.91 25.41
C GLU A 6 0.34 45.84 23.88
N GLU A 7 0.73 46.88 23.16
CA GLU A 7 0.72 46.88 21.68
C GLU A 7 1.67 45.83 21.07
N LYS A 8 2.86 45.64 21.65
CA LYS A 8 3.83 44.65 21.15
C LYS A 8 3.34 43.21 21.32
N VAL A 9 2.64 42.93 22.42
CA VAL A 9 2.08 41.60 22.70
C VAL A 9 0.92 41.29 21.75
N PHE A 10 0.08 42.28 21.44
CA PHE A 10 -1.02 42.13 20.49
C PHE A 10 -0.53 41.92 19.05
N PHE A 11 0.53 42.63 18.64
CA PHE A 11 1.12 42.51 17.31
C PHE A 11 1.79 41.14 17.07
N ASN A 12 2.47 40.59 18.08
CA ASN A 12 3.08 39.25 17.99
C ASN A 12 2.02 38.13 17.93
N ARG A 13 0.89 38.27 18.63
CA ARG A 13 -0.22 37.29 18.57
C ARG A 13 -0.89 37.26 17.19
N ARG A 14 -1.04 38.42 16.52
CA ARG A 14 -1.59 38.48 15.15
C ARG A 14 -0.67 37.85 14.10
N ARG A 15 0.65 38.02 14.20
CA ARG A 15 1.61 37.37 13.29
C ARG A 15 1.66 35.85 13.49
N PHE A 16 1.50 35.37 14.72
CA PHE A 16 1.42 33.94 15.02
C PHE A 16 0.11 33.29 14.50
N LEU A 17 -1.03 33.97 14.65
CA LEU A 17 -2.33 33.48 14.14
C LEU A 17 -2.42 33.47 12.61
N MET A 18 -1.82 34.44 11.90
CA MET A 18 -1.78 34.44 10.43
C MET A 18 -0.85 33.34 9.86
N GLY A 19 0.26 33.03 10.53
CA GLY A 19 1.17 31.95 10.10
C GLY A 19 0.54 30.55 10.20
N ALA A 20 -0.20 30.29 11.28
CA ALA A 20 -0.88 29.00 11.48
C ALA A 20 -2.02 28.75 10.47
N ALA A 21 -2.81 29.79 10.14
CA ALA A 21 -3.89 29.67 9.16
C ALA A 21 -3.37 29.38 7.74
N SER A 22 -2.23 29.97 7.37
CA SER A 22 -1.61 29.76 6.05
C SER A 22 -0.99 28.36 5.89
N PHE A 23 -0.46 27.79 6.98
CA PHE A 23 0.08 26.42 6.98
C PHE A 23 -1.05 25.38 6.87
N CYS A 24 -2.17 25.57 7.59
CA CYS A 24 -3.35 24.72 7.46
C CYS A 24 -3.95 24.76 6.05
N LEU A 25 -4.03 25.93 5.42
CA LEU A 25 -4.56 26.08 4.06
C LEU A 25 -3.68 25.36 3.02
N LEU A 26 -2.35 25.45 3.15
CA LEU A 26 -1.42 24.75 2.26
C LEU A 26 -1.55 23.23 2.39
N THR A 27 -1.66 22.70 3.63
CA THR A 27 -1.88 21.26 3.84
C THR A 27 -3.22 20.78 3.29
N ILE A 28 -4.28 21.60 3.42
CA ILE A 28 -5.60 21.26 2.88
C ILE A 28 -5.55 21.21 1.35
N VAL A 29 -4.87 22.16 0.69
CA VAL A 29 -4.73 22.19 -0.77
C VAL A 29 -3.90 21.00 -1.28
N ILE A 30 -2.80 20.63 -0.59
CA ILE A 30 -1.98 19.47 -0.96
C ILE A 30 -2.78 18.17 -0.80
N VAL A 31 -3.55 18.02 0.28
CA VAL A 31 -4.43 16.86 0.48
C VAL A 31 -5.55 16.82 -0.55
N PHE A 32 -6.12 17.98 -0.94
CA PHE A 32 -7.17 18.04 -1.96
C PHE A 32 -6.66 17.73 -3.36
N ALA A 33 -5.46 18.21 -3.72
CA ALA A 33 -4.83 17.91 -5.01
C ALA A 33 -4.35 16.44 -5.09
N ALA A 34 -3.90 15.86 -3.98
CA ALA A 34 -3.63 14.41 -3.92
C ALA A 34 -4.91 13.56 -4.03
N ARG A 35 -6.07 14.11 -3.64
CA ARG A 35 -7.38 13.45 -3.70
C ARG A 35 -8.17 13.76 -4.98
N SER A 36 -7.61 14.54 -5.90
CA SER A 36 -8.26 14.85 -7.19
C SER A 36 -7.98 13.81 -8.29
N ALA A 37 -7.09 12.84 -8.04
CA ALA A 37 -6.91 11.70 -8.92
C ALA A 37 -8.09 10.73 -8.75
N THR A 38 -8.69 10.30 -9.87
CA THR A 38 -9.70 9.23 -9.84
C THR A 38 -9.02 7.89 -9.51
N PRO A 39 -9.76 6.85 -9.08
CA PRO A 39 -9.21 5.51 -8.94
C PRO A 39 -8.50 5.02 -10.21
N GLU A 40 -9.04 5.36 -11.38
CA GLU A 40 -8.46 5.07 -12.68
C GLU A 40 -7.11 5.79 -12.87
N ASP A 41 -7.03 7.08 -12.54
CA ASP A 41 -5.77 7.85 -12.63
C ASP A 41 -4.70 7.28 -11.69
N ALA A 42 -5.07 6.89 -10.47
CA ALA A 42 -4.15 6.28 -9.51
C ALA A 42 -3.63 4.93 -10.02
N PHE A 43 -4.49 4.13 -10.64
CA PHE A 43 -4.10 2.86 -11.24
C PHE A 43 -3.19 3.06 -12.47
N GLU A 44 -3.51 4.01 -13.35
CA GLU A 44 -2.64 4.36 -14.49
C GLU A 44 -1.27 4.88 -14.03
N MET A 45 -1.23 5.72 -13.00
CA MET A 45 0.03 6.18 -12.41
C MET A 45 0.85 5.03 -11.86
N PHE A 46 0.21 4.08 -11.16
CA PHE A 46 0.86 2.86 -10.67
C PHE A 46 1.52 2.06 -11.81
N LEU A 47 0.84 1.92 -12.96
CA LEU A 47 1.35 1.17 -14.11
C LEU A 47 2.51 1.88 -14.82
N THR A 48 2.46 3.21 -14.90
CA THR A 48 3.31 4.00 -15.81
C THR A 48 4.46 4.75 -15.14
N THR A 49 4.40 5.00 -13.82
CA THR A 49 5.40 5.82 -13.11
C THR A 49 6.82 5.25 -13.21
N THR A 50 7.78 6.06 -13.66
CA THR A 50 9.21 5.70 -13.71
C THR A 50 10.04 6.41 -12.64
N GLU A 51 9.43 7.30 -11.87
CA GLU A 51 10.14 8.18 -10.92
C GLU A 51 10.24 7.59 -9.50
N PHE A 52 9.46 6.56 -9.21
CA PHE A 52 9.40 5.94 -7.88
C PHE A 52 10.48 4.85 -7.71
N SER A 53 11.06 4.80 -6.52
CA SER A 53 11.87 3.65 -6.10
C SER A 53 10.99 2.40 -5.97
N GLU A 54 11.61 1.22 -5.95
CA GLU A 54 10.90 -0.06 -5.89
C GLU A 54 9.86 -0.12 -4.76
N GLY A 55 10.21 0.43 -3.58
CA GLY A 55 9.32 0.48 -2.43
C GLY A 55 8.17 1.47 -2.57
N GLU A 56 8.28 2.48 -3.43
CA GLU A 56 7.28 3.54 -3.65
C GLU A 56 6.30 3.21 -4.79
N LEU A 57 6.54 2.13 -5.54
CA LEU A 57 5.74 1.82 -6.73
C LEU A 57 4.25 1.63 -6.42
N ILE A 58 3.90 1.18 -5.21
CA ILE A 58 2.51 0.99 -4.78
C ILE A 58 1.87 2.24 -4.16
N ASP A 59 2.60 3.36 -4.05
CA ASP A 59 2.12 4.56 -3.37
C ASP A 59 0.86 5.18 -3.99
N PRO A 60 0.71 5.24 -5.34
CA PRO A 60 -0.53 5.70 -5.94
C PRO A 60 -1.74 4.89 -5.45
N LEU A 61 -1.57 3.58 -5.33
CA LEU A 61 -2.64 2.70 -4.87
C LEU A 61 -2.92 2.89 -3.37
N ILE A 62 -1.87 3.06 -2.55
CA ILE A 62 -2.02 3.32 -1.11
C ILE A 62 -2.71 4.66 -0.85
N LEU A 63 -2.37 5.70 -1.61
CA LEU A 63 -2.98 7.03 -1.49
C LEU A 63 -4.47 7.01 -1.83
N GLN A 64 -4.84 6.21 -2.85
CA GLN A 64 -6.23 6.04 -3.24
C GLN A 64 -7.01 5.13 -2.29
N GLY A 65 -6.35 4.13 -1.68
CA GLY A 65 -6.95 3.23 -0.70
C GLY A 65 -8.04 2.32 -1.27
N ASP A 66 -9.12 2.12 -0.53
CA ASP A 66 -10.22 1.19 -0.86
C ASP A 66 -10.84 1.44 -2.25
N ASP A 67 -10.88 2.70 -2.69
CA ASP A 67 -11.55 3.10 -3.93
C ASP A 67 -10.91 2.50 -5.19
N VAL A 68 -9.61 2.16 -5.17
CA VAL A 68 -8.91 1.53 -6.32
C VAL A 68 -8.98 0.00 -6.31
N VAL A 69 -9.41 -0.61 -5.21
CA VAL A 69 -9.41 -2.08 -5.04
C VAL A 69 -10.20 -2.80 -6.14
N PRO A 70 -11.41 -2.36 -6.56
CA PRO A 70 -12.14 -3.02 -7.64
C PRO A 70 -11.35 -3.08 -8.95
N ILE A 71 -10.68 -1.99 -9.33
CA ILE A 71 -9.87 -1.89 -10.56
C ILE A 71 -8.67 -2.83 -10.46
N VAL A 72 -7.99 -2.86 -9.31
CA VAL A 72 -6.87 -3.78 -9.07
C VAL A 72 -7.32 -5.24 -9.17
N LEU A 73 -8.47 -5.59 -8.57
CA LEU A 73 -8.99 -6.96 -8.59
C LEU A 73 -9.41 -7.44 -9.99
N GLU A 74 -9.90 -6.55 -10.83
CA GLU A 74 -10.21 -6.84 -12.24
C GLU A 74 -8.93 -7.14 -13.02
N ASN A 75 -7.92 -6.29 -12.87
CA ASN A 75 -6.70 -6.33 -13.68
C ASN A 75 -5.67 -7.36 -13.21
N VAL A 76 -5.58 -7.65 -11.90
CA VAL A 76 -4.55 -8.57 -11.35
C VAL A 76 -4.69 -10.02 -11.85
N LYS A 77 -5.82 -10.36 -12.48
CA LYS A 77 -6.05 -11.65 -13.14
C LYS A 77 -5.31 -11.77 -14.48
N ASN A 78 -4.98 -10.65 -15.11
CA ASN A 78 -4.20 -10.64 -16.34
C ASN A 78 -2.72 -10.95 -16.02
N LYS A 79 -2.19 -12.04 -16.57
CA LYS A 79 -0.81 -12.47 -16.34
C LYS A 79 0.23 -11.52 -16.89
N GLU A 80 -0.13 -10.76 -17.92
CA GLU A 80 0.72 -9.78 -18.58
C GLU A 80 0.59 -8.37 -17.97
N LEU A 81 -0.15 -8.21 -16.86
CA LEU A 81 -0.29 -6.92 -16.20
C LEU A 81 1.10 -6.40 -15.78
N PRO A 82 1.51 -5.21 -16.23
CA PRO A 82 2.73 -4.58 -15.73
C PRO A 82 2.64 -4.47 -14.21
N ARG A 83 3.73 -4.81 -13.50
CA ARG A 83 3.80 -4.70 -12.04
C ARG A 83 2.75 -5.54 -11.30
N ARG A 84 2.24 -6.61 -11.91
CA ARG A 84 1.25 -7.51 -11.28
C ARG A 84 1.60 -7.95 -9.86
N HIS A 85 2.88 -8.23 -9.59
CA HIS A 85 3.30 -8.60 -8.24
C HIS A 85 3.16 -7.47 -7.22
N TYR A 86 3.41 -6.21 -7.62
CA TYR A 86 3.15 -5.05 -6.76
C TYR A 86 1.66 -4.84 -6.50
N ALA A 87 0.81 -5.13 -7.48
CA ALA A 87 -0.63 -5.13 -7.27
C ALA A 87 -1.05 -6.19 -6.22
N ILE A 88 -0.47 -7.39 -6.26
CA ILE A 88 -0.67 -8.42 -5.24
C ILE A 88 -0.17 -7.96 -3.87
N ILE A 89 1.01 -7.34 -3.80
CA ILE A 89 1.58 -6.78 -2.56
C ILE A 89 0.65 -5.71 -1.99
N PHE A 90 0.16 -4.78 -2.82
CA PHE A 90 -0.82 -3.77 -2.40
C PHE A 90 -2.06 -4.43 -1.75
N LEU A 91 -2.58 -5.50 -2.38
CA LEU A 91 -3.77 -6.18 -1.85
C LEU A 91 -3.53 -6.80 -0.46
N GLY A 92 -2.38 -7.45 -0.28
CA GLY A 92 -1.96 -8.02 1.01
C GLY A 92 -1.71 -6.96 2.08
N ASN A 93 -0.97 -5.91 1.70
CA ASN A 93 -0.55 -4.83 2.57
C ASN A 93 -1.74 -4.03 3.11
N GLY A 94 -2.74 -3.73 2.27
CA GLY A 94 -4.00 -3.10 2.68
C GLY A 94 -4.97 -4.04 3.40
N ARG A 95 -4.66 -5.35 3.46
CA ARG A 95 -5.48 -6.39 4.10
C ARG A 95 -6.91 -6.47 3.55
N TYR A 96 -7.10 -6.23 2.26
CA TYR A 96 -8.42 -6.23 1.61
C TYR A 96 -8.98 -7.65 1.53
N LYS A 97 -9.95 -7.98 2.40
CA LYS A 97 -10.49 -9.35 2.53
C LYS A 97 -11.25 -9.81 1.29
N GLU A 98 -11.88 -8.88 0.59
CA GLU A 98 -12.55 -9.09 -0.70
C GLU A 98 -11.62 -9.62 -1.79
N SER A 99 -10.30 -9.47 -1.63
CA SER A 99 -9.30 -9.99 -2.56
C SER A 99 -9.04 -11.49 -2.43
N LEU A 100 -9.41 -12.11 -1.30
CA LEU A 100 -9.10 -13.51 -1.00
C LEU A 100 -9.56 -14.52 -2.07
N PRO A 101 -10.75 -14.41 -2.69
CA PRO A 101 -11.14 -15.30 -3.79
C PRO A 101 -10.21 -15.18 -5.00
N THR A 102 -9.85 -13.96 -5.39
CA THR A 102 -8.94 -13.71 -6.51
C THR A 102 -7.53 -14.22 -6.20
N LEU A 103 -6.97 -13.87 -5.03
CA LEU A 103 -5.66 -14.35 -4.61
C LEU A 103 -5.62 -15.89 -4.51
N ARG A 104 -6.68 -16.52 -4.00
CA ARG A 104 -6.77 -17.99 -3.99
C ARG A 104 -6.68 -18.56 -5.41
N SER A 105 -7.40 -17.99 -6.37
CA SER A 105 -7.33 -18.47 -7.76
C SER A 105 -5.92 -18.40 -8.34
N ILE A 106 -5.18 -17.31 -8.08
CA ILE A 106 -3.79 -17.14 -8.53
C ILE A 106 -2.85 -18.13 -7.84
N LEU A 107 -3.00 -18.35 -6.52
CA LEU A 107 -2.14 -19.28 -5.77
C LEU A 107 -2.25 -20.73 -6.28
N PHE A 108 -3.46 -21.15 -6.67
CA PHE A 108 -3.72 -22.53 -7.11
C PHE A 108 -3.64 -22.72 -8.63
N ASP A 109 -3.38 -21.67 -9.41
CA ASP A 109 -3.15 -21.79 -10.84
C ASP A 109 -1.73 -22.34 -11.10
N SER A 110 -1.65 -23.59 -11.55
CA SER A 110 -0.39 -24.27 -11.84
C SER A 110 0.38 -23.69 -13.03
N SER A 111 -0.26 -22.84 -13.84
CA SER A 111 0.42 -22.12 -14.93
C SER A 111 1.02 -20.79 -14.47
N GLU A 112 0.81 -20.38 -13.22
CA GLU A 112 1.54 -19.27 -12.60
C GLU A 112 2.96 -19.69 -12.18
N SER A 113 3.89 -18.75 -12.26
CA SER A 113 5.24 -18.98 -11.74
C SER A 113 5.24 -19.15 -10.22
N ASN A 114 6.17 -19.94 -9.69
CA ASN A 114 6.31 -20.11 -8.24
C ASN A 114 6.59 -18.79 -7.51
N THR A 115 7.18 -17.79 -8.19
CA THR A 115 7.38 -16.44 -7.63
C THR A 115 6.05 -15.72 -7.40
N ILE A 116 5.17 -15.66 -8.42
CA ILE A 116 3.84 -15.04 -8.29
C ILE A 116 3.00 -15.78 -7.26
N ARG A 117 3.04 -17.11 -7.27
CA ARG A 117 2.31 -17.94 -6.28
C ARG A 117 2.82 -17.69 -4.86
N ALA A 118 4.13 -17.55 -4.66
CA ALA A 118 4.71 -17.22 -3.35
C ALA A 118 4.25 -15.84 -2.84
N GLN A 119 4.31 -14.80 -3.68
CA GLN A 119 3.83 -13.45 -3.34
C GLN A 119 2.32 -13.44 -3.06
N THR A 120 1.57 -14.28 -3.77
CA THR A 120 0.14 -14.44 -3.53
C THR A 120 -0.13 -15.12 -2.17
N LEU A 121 0.64 -16.15 -1.83
CA LEU A 121 0.58 -16.79 -0.51
C LEU A 121 0.95 -15.80 0.61
N GLU A 122 1.93 -14.94 0.37
CA GLU A 122 2.29 -13.84 1.25
C GLU A 122 1.13 -12.89 1.48
N ALA A 123 0.52 -12.37 0.41
CA ALA A 123 -0.61 -11.47 0.51
C ALA A 123 -1.78 -12.11 1.28
N ILE A 124 -2.10 -13.38 1.00
CA ILE A 124 -3.12 -14.13 1.75
C ILE A 124 -2.76 -14.22 3.23
N THR A 125 -1.49 -14.47 3.57
CA THR A 125 -1.03 -14.58 4.97
C THR A 125 -1.12 -13.24 5.70
N GLN A 126 -0.89 -12.13 5.02
CA GLN A 126 -1.08 -10.78 5.57
C GLN A 126 -2.55 -10.44 5.84
N ILE A 127 -3.46 -10.89 4.97
CA ILE A 127 -4.92 -10.68 5.12
C ILE A 127 -5.51 -11.62 6.18
N ASP A 128 -5.18 -12.91 6.10
CA ASP A 128 -5.65 -13.98 6.98
C ASP A 128 -4.54 -15.01 7.20
N PHE A 129 -3.85 -14.86 8.33
CA PHE A 129 -2.75 -15.74 8.71
C PHE A 129 -3.16 -17.21 8.84
N SER A 130 -4.38 -17.49 9.33
CA SER A 130 -4.82 -18.88 9.52
C SER A 130 -5.04 -19.58 8.18
N LEU A 131 -5.63 -18.85 7.23
CA LEU A 131 -5.80 -19.32 5.86
C LEU A 131 -4.44 -19.46 5.16
N GLY A 132 -3.57 -18.46 5.26
CA GLY A 132 -2.22 -18.48 4.71
C GLY A 132 -1.40 -19.67 5.24
N LEU A 133 -1.44 -19.93 6.55
CA LEU A 133 -0.79 -21.09 7.16
C LEU A 133 -1.35 -22.42 6.62
N THR A 134 -2.67 -22.49 6.38
CA THR A 134 -3.30 -23.69 5.81
C THR A 134 -2.78 -23.95 4.40
N PHE A 135 -2.68 -22.91 3.57
CA PHE A 135 -2.16 -23.04 2.21
C PHE A 135 -0.65 -23.26 2.16
N ALA A 136 0.13 -22.66 3.06
CA ALA A 136 1.55 -22.94 3.17
C ALA A 136 1.82 -24.42 3.43
N LYS A 137 1.06 -25.06 4.32
CA LYS A 137 1.16 -26.51 4.56
C LYS A 137 0.90 -27.36 3.31
N GLN A 138 0.03 -26.90 2.42
CA GLN A 138 -0.29 -27.61 1.16
C GLN A 138 0.81 -27.47 0.10
N HIS A 139 1.73 -26.51 0.27
CA HIS A 139 2.79 -26.20 -0.69
C HIS A 139 4.20 -26.42 -0.11
N LEU A 140 4.34 -27.19 0.98
CA LEU A 140 5.64 -27.50 1.58
C LEU A 140 6.60 -28.20 0.60
N ASP A 141 6.05 -29.07 -0.25
CA ASP A 141 6.80 -29.83 -1.24
C ASP A 141 6.93 -29.09 -2.59
N ALA A 142 6.44 -27.86 -2.70
CA ALA A 142 6.59 -27.07 -3.91
C ALA A 142 8.06 -26.67 -4.13
N GLU A 143 8.49 -26.60 -5.38
CA GLU A 143 9.85 -26.15 -5.70
C GLU A 143 9.98 -24.62 -5.67
N GLY A 144 11.22 -24.14 -5.61
CA GLY A 144 11.54 -22.71 -5.75
C GLY A 144 10.95 -21.83 -4.64
N GLN A 145 10.57 -20.60 -5.00
CA GLN A 145 10.14 -19.58 -4.03
C GLN A 145 8.89 -19.98 -3.24
N LEU A 146 7.95 -20.70 -3.86
CA LEU A 146 6.71 -21.11 -3.19
C LEU A 146 6.98 -22.09 -2.05
N GLY A 147 7.84 -23.09 -2.26
CA GLY A 147 8.24 -24.03 -1.21
C GLY A 147 9.03 -23.37 -0.09
N LEU A 148 10.02 -22.54 -0.45
CA LEU A 148 10.83 -21.80 0.53
C LEU A 148 9.95 -20.95 1.44
N PHE A 149 9.04 -20.18 0.84
CA PHE A 149 8.14 -19.30 1.58
C PHE A 149 7.12 -20.07 2.42
N SER A 150 6.60 -21.18 1.89
CA SER A 150 5.70 -22.08 2.63
C SER A 150 6.38 -22.65 3.89
N ASN A 151 7.64 -23.08 3.76
CA ASN A 151 8.44 -23.55 4.89
C ASN A 151 8.65 -22.43 5.93
N HIS A 152 8.93 -21.20 5.51
CA HIS A 152 9.06 -20.05 6.43
C HIS A 152 7.78 -19.79 7.23
N ILE A 153 6.61 -19.74 6.57
CA ILE A 153 5.32 -19.54 7.24
C ILE A 153 5.06 -20.65 8.26
N VAL A 154 5.26 -21.92 7.87
CA VAL A 154 4.99 -23.07 8.74
C VAL A 154 5.93 -23.11 9.94
N ALA A 155 7.21 -22.79 9.73
CA ALA A 155 8.19 -22.69 10.81
C ALA A 155 7.94 -21.50 11.76
N LYS A 156 6.94 -20.65 11.46
CA LYS A 156 6.68 -19.39 12.17
C LYS A 156 7.92 -18.51 12.28
N LEU A 157 8.83 -18.65 11.31
CA LEU A 157 9.91 -17.69 11.14
C LEU A 157 9.21 -16.40 10.76
N GLN A 158 9.18 -15.42 11.68
CA GLN A 158 8.45 -14.19 11.46
C GLN A 158 8.90 -13.60 10.14
N PRO A 159 8.03 -13.55 9.11
CA PRO A 159 8.36 -12.78 7.94
C PRO A 159 8.31 -11.34 8.42
N VAL A 160 9.43 -10.63 8.30
CA VAL A 160 9.43 -9.18 8.49
C VAL A 160 8.70 -8.63 7.26
N TYR A 161 7.37 -8.62 7.33
CA TYR A 161 6.55 -7.96 6.34
C TYR A 161 6.74 -6.47 6.56
N GLU A 162 7.60 -5.84 5.75
CA GLU A 162 7.64 -4.37 5.71
C GLU A 162 6.32 -3.90 5.09
N GLN A 163 5.35 -3.63 5.96
CA GLN A 163 4.08 -3.04 5.57
C GLN A 163 4.32 -1.58 5.22
N ARG A 164 4.07 -1.22 3.95
CA ARG A 164 4.11 0.17 3.52
C ARG A 164 2.75 0.80 3.76
N THR A 165 2.65 1.66 4.75
CA THR A 165 1.37 2.24 5.17
C THR A 165 1.18 3.64 4.59
N LEU A 166 -0.05 4.17 4.64
CA LEU A 166 -0.32 5.56 4.30
C LEU A 166 0.58 6.55 5.07
N LYS A 167 0.96 6.22 6.31
CA LYS A 167 1.89 7.06 7.09
C LYS A 167 3.29 7.10 6.50
N ASP A 168 3.71 6.02 5.86
CA ASP A 168 5.03 5.93 5.22
C ASP A 168 5.03 6.75 3.93
N VAL A 169 3.93 6.67 3.16
CA VAL A 169 3.74 7.48 1.94
C VAL A 169 3.66 8.97 2.24
N LEU A 170 3.09 9.38 3.37
CA LEU A 170 2.96 10.79 3.75
C LEU A 170 4.21 11.36 4.45
N ARG A 171 5.28 10.58 4.68
CA ARG A 171 6.51 11.11 5.26
C ARG A 171 7.33 11.83 4.19
N PRO A 172 7.76 13.08 4.43
CA PRO A 172 8.69 13.75 3.53
C PRO A 172 10.04 13.02 3.54
N HIS A 173 10.54 12.69 2.35
CA HIS A 173 11.87 12.12 2.10
C HIS A 173 12.94 13.20 1.98
#